data_AF-A0A7X6Y5S4-F1
#
_entry.id   AF-A0A7X6Y5S4-F1
#
_cell.length_a   1.000
_cell.length_b   1.000
_cell.length_c   1.000
_cell.angle_alpha   90.00
_cell.angle_beta   90.00
_cell.angle_gamma   90.00
#
_symmetry.space_group_name_H-M   'P 1'
#
loop_
_entity.id
_entity.type
_entity.pdbx_description
1 polymer ?
#
loop_
_entity_poly.entity_id
_entity_poly.type
_entity_poly.pdbx_seq_one_letter_code
_entity_poly.pdbx_strand_id
1 'polypeptide(L)'
;PQVVTELTGITQEQADAGEQASVVIRDFLDFAGTCIFVGHSVEFDFCFLNCKLKQLGCRTFNHPYLDTYWLARAVYPCYADLSLDGLLKIFQLEPVGRHTALGDALLTAQVLQRLLAKLNSQRFYDYIDLRNFVQSQNMQQVLTGVRTLGF
;
A
#
# COMPACT_ATOMS: atom_id res chain seq x y z
N PRO A 1 18.07 5.79 14.01
CA PRO A 1 18.59 7.08 13.48
C PRO A 1 17.63 8.22 13.85
N GLN A 2 18.16 9.42 14.17
CA GLN A 2 17.33 10.53 14.66
C GLN A 2 16.16 10.87 13.71
N VAL A 3 16.42 10.93 12.41
CA VAL A 3 15.40 11.20 11.37
C VAL A 3 14.24 10.20 11.40
N VAL A 4 14.52 8.91 11.66
CA VAL A 4 13.47 7.87 11.72
C VAL A 4 12.62 8.00 12.98
N THR A 5 13.25 8.32 14.10
CA THR A 5 12.55 8.54 15.38
C THR A 5 11.68 9.80 15.33
N GLU A 6 12.18 10.89 14.73
CA GLU A 6 11.39 12.11 14.51
C GLU A 6 10.18 11.87 13.60
N LEU A 7 10.35 11.02 12.57
CA LEU A 7 9.29 10.70 11.63
C LEU A 7 8.22 9.77 12.22
N THR A 8 8.64 8.68 12.89
CA THR A 8 7.76 7.58 13.31
C THR A 8 7.36 7.65 14.79
N GLY A 9 8.07 8.45 15.58
CA GLY A 9 7.95 8.47 17.05
C GLY A 9 8.57 7.25 17.75
N ILE A 10 9.11 6.27 17.02
CA ILE A 10 9.69 5.06 17.60
C ILE A 10 11.10 5.35 18.11
N THR A 11 11.27 5.29 19.44
CA THR A 11 12.58 5.46 20.08
C THR A 11 13.42 4.20 19.95
N GLN A 12 14.75 4.34 20.09
CA GLN A 12 15.64 3.18 20.11
C GLN A 12 15.28 2.22 21.26
N GLU A 13 14.90 2.74 22.42
CA GLU A 13 14.48 1.93 23.57
C GLU A 13 13.23 1.09 23.25
N GLN A 14 12.24 1.67 22.55
CA GLN A 14 11.07 0.91 22.09
C GLN A 14 11.44 -0.16 21.05
N ALA A 15 12.36 0.16 20.15
CA ALA A 15 12.85 -0.80 19.16
C ALA A 15 13.60 -1.97 19.84
N ASP A 16 14.42 -1.69 20.84
CA ASP A 16 15.20 -2.68 21.60
C ASP A 16 14.30 -3.52 22.53
N ALA A 17 13.20 -2.95 23.01
CA ALA A 17 12.18 -3.65 23.79
C ALA A 17 11.23 -4.51 22.91
N GLY A 18 11.30 -4.34 21.58
CA GLY A 18 10.51 -5.11 20.64
C GLY A 18 10.86 -6.59 20.64
N GLU A 19 9.90 -7.42 20.22
CA GLU A 19 10.13 -8.85 20.06
C GLU A 19 11.08 -9.15 18.90
N GLN A 20 11.73 -10.32 18.95
CA GLN A 20 12.61 -10.75 17.88
C GLN A 20 11.84 -10.83 16.56
N ALA A 21 12.40 -10.22 15.52
CA ALA A 21 11.77 -10.19 14.19
C ALA A 21 11.40 -11.58 13.66
N SER A 22 12.17 -12.63 14.01
CA SER A 22 11.87 -14.01 13.62
C SER A 22 10.57 -14.56 14.21
N VAL A 23 10.21 -14.13 15.41
CA VAL A 23 8.96 -14.50 16.10
C VAL A 23 7.80 -13.72 15.46
N VAL A 24 7.90 -12.39 15.45
CA VAL A 24 6.82 -11.51 14.95
C VAL A 24 6.52 -11.76 13.49
N ILE A 25 7.53 -12.02 12.64
CA ILE A 25 7.29 -12.34 11.22
C ILE A 25 6.55 -13.66 11.08
N ARG A 26 6.84 -14.67 11.90
CA ARG A 26 6.12 -15.95 11.84
C ARG A 26 4.65 -15.76 12.21
N ASP A 27 4.40 -15.06 13.31
CA ASP A 27 3.04 -14.76 13.76
C ASP A 27 2.28 -13.93 12.73
N PHE A 28 2.96 -12.98 12.08
CA PHE A 28 2.40 -12.19 10.98
C PHE A 28 2.07 -13.05 9.75
N LEU A 29 2.94 -13.99 9.36
CA LEU A 29 2.67 -14.89 8.24
C LEU A 29 1.47 -15.80 8.52
N ASP A 30 1.35 -16.30 9.75
CA ASP A 30 0.22 -17.13 10.17
C ASP A 30 -1.08 -16.31 10.19
N PHE A 31 -1.03 -15.08 10.69
CA PHE A 31 -2.14 -14.13 10.62
C PHE A 31 -2.55 -13.79 9.17
N ALA A 32 -1.57 -13.58 8.30
CA ALA A 32 -1.79 -13.26 6.89
C ALA A 32 -2.48 -14.41 6.14
N GLY A 33 -2.13 -15.66 6.44
CA GLY A 33 -2.75 -16.84 5.83
C GLY A 33 -2.78 -16.77 4.30
N THR A 34 -3.98 -16.78 3.71
CA THR A 34 -4.20 -16.64 2.26
C THR A 34 -4.93 -15.34 1.90
N CYS A 35 -4.83 -14.30 2.73
CA CYS A 35 -5.56 -13.05 2.51
C CYS A 35 -5.01 -12.28 1.30
N ILE A 36 -5.83 -11.34 0.81
CA ILE A 36 -5.41 -10.36 -0.20
C ILE A 36 -4.92 -9.13 0.54
N PHE A 37 -3.70 -8.70 0.24
CA PHE A 37 -3.10 -7.54 0.87
C PHE A 37 -3.61 -6.25 0.25
N VAL A 38 -3.83 -5.24 1.09
CA VAL A 38 -4.11 -3.88 0.63
C VAL A 38 -3.07 -2.97 1.25
N GLY A 39 -2.40 -2.18 0.41
CA GLY A 39 -1.39 -1.23 0.82
C GLY A 39 -1.35 -0.02 -0.10
N HIS A 40 -0.44 0.90 0.19
CA HIS A 40 -0.16 2.05 -0.65
C HIS A 40 1.30 2.00 -1.07
N SER A 41 1.59 1.71 -2.34
CA SER A 41 2.92 1.33 -2.81
C SER A 41 3.44 0.03 -2.16
N VAL A 42 2.57 -0.99 -2.07
CA VAL A 42 2.76 -2.20 -1.24
C VAL A 42 3.97 -3.06 -1.65
N GLU A 43 4.45 -2.91 -2.89
CA GLU A 43 5.67 -3.56 -3.36
C GLU A 43 6.89 -3.17 -2.51
N PHE A 44 6.90 -1.94 -1.97
CA PHE A 44 7.92 -1.48 -1.04
C PHE A 44 7.89 -2.30 0.25
N ASP A 45 6.72 -2.45 0.88
CA ASP A 45 6.55 -3.25 2.10
C ASP A 45 6.95 -4.71 1.87
N PHE A 46 6.54 -5.28 0.73
CA PHE A 46 6.89 -6.65 0.35
C PHE A 46 8.39 -6.81 0.16
N CYS A 47 9.09 -5.82 -0.37
CA CYS A 47 10.54 -5.84 -0.51
C CYS A 47 11.24 -5.93 0.86
N PHE A 48 10.83 -5.10 1.84
CA PHE A 48 11.37 -5.13 3.20
C PHE A 48 11.09 -6.47 3.89
N LEU A 49 9.86 -6.94 3.82
CA LEU A 49 9.46 -8.23 4.40
C LEU A 49 10.26 -9.37 3.76
N ASN A 50 10.38 -9.42 2.44
CA ASN A 50 11.12 -10.45 1.72
C ASN A 50 12.62 -10.43 1.98
N CYS A 51 13.21 -9.24 2.15
CA CYS A 51 14.60 -9.11 2.58
C CYS A 51 14.81 -9.81 3.93
N LYS A 52 13.90 -9.58 4.89
CA LYS A 52 14.00 -10.20 6.21
C LYS A 52 13.71 -11.70 6.20
N LEU A 53 12.70 -12.14 5.44
CA LEU A 53 12.38 -13.56 5.26
C LEU A 53 13.56 -14.34 4.66
N LYS A 54 14.25 -13.75 3.68
CA LYS A 54 15.46 -14.35 3.09
C LYS A 54 16.56 -14.57 4.13
N GLN A 55 16.80 -13.59 5.02
CA GLN A 55 17.77 -13.72 6.12
C GLN A 55 17.40 -14.82 7.10
N LEU A 56 16.10 -15.08 7.28
CA LEU A 56 15.58 -16.12 8.17
C LEU A 56 15.47 -17.50 7.50
N GLY A 57 15.84 -17.62 6.23
CA GLY A 57 15.69 -18.86 5.46
C GLY A 57 14.23 -19.23 5.15
N CYS A 58 13.31 -18.26 5.25
CA CYS A 58 11.90 -18.45 4.94
C CYS A 58 11.62 -18.28 3.45
N ARG A 59 10.47 -18.79 3.00
CA ARG A 59 9.99 -18.59 1.61
C ARG A 59 9.64 -17.12 1.38
N THR A 60 9.77 -16.70 0.12
CA THR A 60 9.33 -15.38 -0.34
C THR A 60 7.83 -15.20 -0.12
N PHE A 61 7.46 -14.07 0.45
CA PHE A 61 6.11 -13.55 0.54
C PHE A 61 5.63 -13.08 -0.84
N ASN A 62 4.58 -13.73 -1.35
CA ASN A 62 4.04 -13.49 -2.69
C ASN A 62 2.51 -13.58 -2.68
N HIS A 63 1.88 -12.84 -1.77
CA HIS A 63 0.43 -12.79 -1.66
C HIS A 63 -0.19 -11.92 -2.77
N PRO A 64 -1.42 -12.23 -3.21
CA PRO A 64 -2.16 -11.30 -4.05
C PRO A 64 -2.36 -9.98 -3.29
N TYR A 65 -2.21 -8.86 -3.99
CA TYR A 65 -2.39 -7.54 -3.40
C TYR A 65 -3.17 -6.59 -4.31
N LEU A 66 -3.78 -5.58 -3.67
CA LEU A 66 -4.38 -4.40 -4.27
C LEU A 66 -3.64 -3.17 -3.78
N ASP A 67 -2.98 -2.48 -4.71
CA ASP A 67 -2.28 -1.24 -4.40
C ASP A 67 -3.21 -0.03 -4.59
N THR A 68 -3.46 0.69 -3.49
CA THR A 68 -4.29 1.89 -3.49
C THR A 68 -3.68 3.04 -4.29
N TYR A 69 -2.36 3.09 -4.49
CA TYR A 69 -1.72 4.07 -5.37
C TYR A 69 -2.21 3.89 -6.81
N TRP A 70 -2.13 2.67 -7.33
CA TRP A 70 -2.55 2.36 -8.70
C TRP A 70 -4.06 2.47 -8.86
N LEU A 71 -4.82 2.07 -7.84
CA LEU A 71 -6.27 2.28 -7.83
C LEU A 71 -6.61 3.78 -7.86
N ALA A 72 -5.93 4.61 -7.08
CA ALA A 72 -6.10 6.05 -7.10
C ALA A 72 -5.69 6.66 -8.44
N ARG A 73 -4.61 6.19 -9.07
CA ARG A 73 -4.17 6.64 -10.39
C ARG A 73 -5.19 6.32 -11.48
N ALA A 74 -5.88 5.18 -11.36
CA ALA A 74 -6.97 4.81 -12.25
C ALA A 74 -8.22 5.70 -12.06
N VAL A 75 -8.54 6.08 -10.81
CA VAL A 75 -9.69 6.94 -10.49
C VAL A 75 -9.41 8.43 -10.76
N TYR A 76 -8.19 8.88 -10.50
CA TYR A 76 -7.75 10.28 -10.54
C TYR A 76 -6.53 10.46 -11.46
N PRO A 77 -6.63 10.18 -12.77
CA PRO A 77 -5.48 10.15 -13.69
C PRO A 77 -4.73 11.50 -13.77
N CYS A 78 -5.44 12.61 -13.63
CA CYS A 78 -4.88 13.97 -13.77
C CYS A 78 -4.26 14.53 -12.48
N TYR A 79 -4.39 13.85 -11.34
CA TYR A 79 -3.82 14.35 -10.08
C TYR A 79 -2.32 14.07 -10.00
N ALA A 80 -1.53 15.09 -9.66
CA ALA A 80 -0.08 14.97 -9.60
C ALA A 80 0.37 14.19 -8.36
N ASP A 81 -0.11 14.59 -7.18
CA ASP A 81 0.20 13.96 -5.91
C ASP A 81 -0.84 12.91 -5.54
N LEU A 82 -0.46 11.64 -5.72
CA LEU A 82 -1.22 10.47 -5.26
C LEU A 82 -0.49 9.73 -4.15
N SER A 83 0.42 10.39 -3.43
CA SER A 83 0.95 9.85 -2.18
C SER A 83 -0.20 9.64 -1.19
N LEU A 84 0.04 8.85 -0.14
CA LEU A 84 -0.96 8.69 0.94
C LEU A 84 -1.36 10.07 1.49
N ASP A 85 -0.41 10.97 1.72
CA ASP A 85 -0.67 12.33 2.20
C ASP A 85 -1.49 13.16 1.20
N GLY A 86 -1.23 13.01 -0.10
CA GLY A 86 -2.04 13.62 -1.16
C GLY A 86 -3.48 13.12 -1.16
N LEU A 87 -3.68 11.81 -1.00
CA LEU A 87 -5.01 11.20 -0.95
C LEU A 87 -5.78 11.58 0.31
N LEU A 88 -5.11 11.67 1.47
CA LEU A 88 -5.73 12.16 2.71
C LEU A 88 -6.27 13.59 2.53
N LYS A 89 -5.50 14.46 1.87
CA LYS A 89 -5.95 15.83 1.55
C LYS A 89 -7.15 15.84 0.60
N ILE A 90 -7.11 15.04 -0.47
CA ILE A 90 -8.21 14.94 -1.45
C ILE A 90 -9.51 14.50 -0.77
N PHE A 91 -9.43 13.52 0.14
CA PHE A 91 -10.59 12.97 0.84
C PHE A 91 -10.94 13.67 2.15
N GLN A 92 -10.20 14.72 2.54
CA GLN A 92 -10.37 15.44 3.81
C GLN A 92 -10.36 14.47 5.01
N LEU A 93 -9.38 13.57 5.03
CA LEU A 93 -9.17 12.61 6.10
C LEU A 93 -8.07 13.11 7.04
N GLU A 94 -8.31 13.00 8.34
CA GLU A 94 -7.34 13.37 9.37
C GLU A 94 -6.19 12.34 9.42
N PRO A 95 -4.90 12.77 9.38
CA PRO A 95 -3.74 11.89 9.33
C PRO A 95 -3.38 11.31 10.71
N VAL A 96 -4.36 10.73 11.41
CA VAL A 96 -4.17 10.19 12.77
C VAL A 96 -3.20 9.00 12.74
N GLY A 97 -2.11 9.10 13.49
CA GLY A 97 -1.10 8.04 13.58
C GLY A 97 -0.22 7.87 12.34
N ARG A 98 -0.26 8.83 11.40
CA ARG A 98 0.59 8.85 10.21
C ARG A 98 2.06 8.61 10.57
N HIS A 99 2.75 7.84 9.73
CA HIS A 99 4.15 7.40 9.89
C HIS A 99 4.37 6.28 10.92
N THR A 100 3.31 5.81 11.56
CA THR A 100 3.33 4.51 12.26
C THR A 100 2.75 3.43 11.34
N ALA A 101 3.24 2.20 11.44
CA ALA A 101 2.73 1.10 10.61
C ALA A 101 1.22 0.88 10.80
N LEU A 102 0.73 0.97 12.04
CA LEU A 102 -0.70 0.84 12.33
C LEU A 102 -1.51 2.01 11.79
N GLY A 103 -1.05 3.25 12.00
CA GLY A 103 -1.76 4.43 11.50
C GLY A 103 -1.80 4.48 9.97
N ASP A 104 -0.68 4.18 9.30
CA ASP A 104 -0.62 4.12 7.84
C ASP A 104 -1.54 3.01 7.27
N ALA A 105 -1.63 1.85 7.94
CA ALA A 105 -2.57 0.79 7.56
C ALA A 105 -4.03 1.23 7.70
N LEU A 106 -4.39 1.90 8.80
CA LEU A 106 -5.75 2.41 9.01
C LEU A 106 -6.12 3.55 8.04
N LEU A 107 -5.19 4.45 7.77
CA LEU A 107 -5.36 5.52 6.78
C LEU A 107 -5.51 4.95 5.37
N THR A 108 -4.72 3.94 5.02
CA THR A 108 -4.84 3.21 3.74
C THR A 108 -6.20 2.53 3.61
N ALA A 109 -6.72 1.91 4.67
CA ALA A 109 -8.05 1.32 4.67
C ALA A 109 -9.15 2.37 4.45
N GLN A 110 -9.05 3.54 5.08
CA GLN A 110 -9.98 4.65 4.84
C GLN A 110 -9.91 5.16 3.41
N VAL A 111 -8.70 5.33 2.86
CA VAL A 111 -8.48 5.71 1.45
C VAL A 111 -9.11 4.69 0.50
N LEU A 112 -8.91 3.39 0.75
CA LEU A 112 -9.55 2.34 -0.04
C LEU A 112 -11.08 2.47 -0.03
N GLN A 113 -11.69 2.67 1.14
CA GLN A 113 -13.14 2.86 1.25
C GLN A 113 -13.63 4.06 0.42
N ARG A 114 -12.88 5.17 0.40
CA ARG A 114 -13.23 6.36 -0.41
C ARG A 114 -13.09 6.08 -1.91
N LEU A 115 -12.02 5.38 -2.32
CA LEU A 115 -11.81 4.99 -3.71
C LEU A 115 -12.91 4.04 -4.20
N LEU A 116 -13.26 3.03 -3.40
CA LEU A 116 -14.36 2.11 -3.70
C LEU A 116 -15.71 2.82 -3.74
N ALA A 117 -15.96 3.81 -2.89
CA ALA A 117 -17.19 4.61 -2.97
C ALA A 117 -17.27 5.47 -4.24
N LYS A 118 -16.14 5.83 -4.85
CA LYS A 118 -16.10 6.55 -6.15
C LYS A 118 -16.20 5.63 -7.35
N LEU A 119 -15.63 4.44 -7.26
CA LEU A 119 -15.84 3.37 -8.22
C LEU A 119 -17.26 2.84 -8.03
N ASN A 120 -18.24 3.36 -8.78
CA ASN A 120 -19.65 2.95 -8.68
C ASN A 120 -19.75 1.42 -8.52
N SER A 121 -20.18 0.98 -7.33
CA SER A 121 -20.08 -0.41 -6.85
C SER A 121 -20.89 -1.42 -7.67
N GLN A 122 -21.69 -0.96 -8.63
CA GLN A 122 -22.47 -1.81 -9.53
C GLN A 122 -21.62 -2.56 -10.58
N ARG A 123 -20.30 -2.33 -10.64
CA ARG A 123 -19.41 -2.97 -11.63
C ARG A 123 -18.24 -3.78 -11.03
N PHE A 124 -18.01 -3.68 -9.72
CA PHE A 124 -16.87 -4.30 -9.05
C PHE A 124 -17.37 -5.12 -7.88
N TYR A 125 -17.25 -6.45 -7.96
CA TYR A 125 -17.76 -7.38 -6.95
C TYR A 125 -16.64 -8.09 -6.20
N ASP A 126 -15.49 -8.27 -6.84
CA ASP A 126 -14.35 -8.98 -6.25
C ASP A 126 -13.00 -8.32 -6.56
N TYR A 127 -11.96 -8.94 -6.02
CA TYR A 127 -10.56 -8.53 -6.23
C TYR A 127 -10.13 -8.59 -7.69
N ILE A 128 -10.61 -9.58 -8.45
CA ILE A 128 -10.23 -9.79 -9.84
C ILE A 128 -10.77 -8.63 -10.69
N ASP A 129 -12.01 -8.20 -10.45
CA ASP A 129 -12.60 -7.03 -11.11
C ASP A 129 -11.75 -5.77 -10.90
N LEU A 130 -11.39 -5.49 -9.64
CA LEU A 130 -10.57 -4.32 -9.28
C LEU A 130 -9.18 -4.39 -9.91
N ARG A 131 -8.53 -5.56 -9.84
CA ARG A 131 -7.20 -5.78 -10.42
C ARG A 131 -7.22 -5.58 -11.95
N ASN A 132 -8.19 -6.16 -12.63
CA ASN A 132 -8.33 -6.05 -14.09
C ASN A 132 -8.58 -4.59 -14.51
N PHE A 133 -9.40 -3.86 -13.74
CA PHE A 133 -9.61 -2.44 -13.98
C PHE A 133 -8.34 -1.63 -13.87
N VAL A 134 -7.59 -1.77 -12.78
CA VAL A 134 -6.30 -1.07 -12.60
C VAL A 134 -5.34 -1.39 -13.74
N GLN A 135 -5.21 -2.66 -14.14
CA GLN A 135 -4.35 -3.07 -15.25
C GLN A 135 -4.79 -2.45 -16.59
N SER A 136 -6.09 -2.39 -16.86
CA SER A 136 -6.63 -1.79 -18.09
C SER A 136 -6.32 -0.30 -18.19
N GLN A 137 -6.44 0.44 -17.07
CA GLN A 137 -6.19 1.87 -17.02
C GLN A 137 -4.71 2.19 -17.15
N ASN A 138 -3.84 1.42 -16.48
CA ASN A 138 -2.40 1.57 -16.59
C ASN A 138 -1.92 1.32 -18.03
N MET A 139 -2.44 0.28 -18.71
CA MET A 139 -2.10 -0.01 -20.10
C MET A 139 -2.55 1.10 -21.05
N GLN A 140 -3.75 1.67 -20.84
CA GLN A 140 -4.23 2.83 -21.61
C GLN A 140 -3.32 4.05 -21.41
N GLN A 141 -2.89 4.33 -20.18
CA GLN A 141 -1.99 5.45 -19.88
C GLN A 141 -0.63 5.32 -20.57
N VAL A 142 -0.04 4.12 -20.59
CA VAL A 142 1.19 3.84 -21.34
C VAL A 142 1.00 4.09 -22.83
N LEU A 143 -0.09 3.60 -23.42
CA LEU A 143 -0.38 3.78 -24.84
C LEU A 143 -0.66 5.24 -25.21
N THR A 144 -1.30 6.02 -24.32
CA THR A 144 -1.50 7.46 -24.54
C THR A 144 -0.23 8.27 -24.33
N GLY A 145 0.61 7.90 -23.37
CA GLY A 145 1.90 8.57 -23.10
C GLY A 145 2.93 8.36 -24.22
N VAL A 146 2.89 7.21 -24.90
CA VAL A 146 3.70 6.95 -26.10
C VAL A 146 3.23 7.79 -27.29
N ARG A 147 1.95 8.19 -27.35
CA ARG A 147 1.43 9.09 -28.41
C ARG A 147 1.81 10.56 -28.21
N THR A 148 2.08 11.01 -26.98
CA THR A 148 2.56 12.38 -26.70
C THR A 148 4.06 12.56 -26.90
N LEU A 149 4.83 11.46 -27.00
CA LEU A 149 6.22 11.44 -27.45
C LEU A 149 6.31 11.06 -28.94
N GLY A 150 5.42 11.62 -29.74
CA GLY A 150 5.50 11.59 -31.20
C GLY A 150 6.37 12.75 -31.70
N PHE A 151 7.41 12.39 -32.44
CA PHE A 151 8.20 13.24 -33.34
C PHE A 151 7.36 14.21 -34.17
#